data_AF-A0A514ZVD8-F1
#
_entry.id   AF-A0A514ZVD8-F1
#
_cell.length_a   1.000
_cell.length_b   1.000
_cell.length_c   1.000
_cell.angle_alpha   90.00
_cell.angle_beta   90.00
_cell.angle_gamma   90.00
#
_symmetry.space_group_name_H-M   'P 1'
#
loop_
_entity.id
_entity.type
_entity.pdbx_description
1 polymer ?
#
loop_
_entity_poly.entity_id
_entity_poly.type
_entity_poly.pdbx_seq_one_letter_code
_entity_poly.pdbx_strand_id
1 'polypeptide(L)'
;MAYFQSEEITKSPERSSEAYLDKSSSELVNHLQTEIAKTPGHNIGDFFTKSLWSWLSHYIKSRFGRKFPYPSYPLPETGIYELATDKVTKLAVTSDWATDPPESFDIALEIKKQEPDYTVHVGDTYFVGAPSEINSNFVEQGSPWVRGTTGSFAVLGNHEMYARGDAFFERLLPTLGLRNESGAYTGQKAGYFCLQNDHWRILGLDTGYHSTGRPIIEFLPGFSPDCHFDDEQMEWLEKTVKLGDKSDKRGLLIFSHHQFISAFCKESEYPKPAQQLASLLGPDRTILWLWGHEHKLAIYGKIQEKSGLSVYGRCIGHGGTPVEVQSKNFELCTKQNGYEALVGFYKRKQKTVNKTDLGYNGYVICHIDNEVITLDYVDNMGPLLSEKWVADLKSGTIQGKIEVLSDKKLTLAPGKSWDNAVQ
;
A
#
# COMPACT_ATOMS: atom_id res chain seq x y z
N MET A 1 10.97 -7.84 24.19
CA MET A 1 11.68 -8.76 23.28
C MET A 1 12.40 -7.91 22.25
N ALA A 2 13.69 -8.14 22.00
CA ALA A 2 14.41 -7.42 20.95
C ALA A 2 14.24 -8.17 19.62
N TYR A 3 14.03 -7.44 18.52
CA TYR A 3 13.85 -8.00 17.19
C TYR A 3 15.06 -7.67 16.32
N PHE A 4 15.59 -8.67 15.63
CA PHE A 4 16.77 -8.53 14.79
C PHE A 4 16.43 -8.84 13.33
N GLN A 5 17.32 -8.49 12.42
CA GLN A 5 17.18 -8.90 11.02
C GLN A 5 17.26 -10.43 10.94
N SER A 6 16.32 -11.07 10.24
CA SER A 6 16.40 -12.52 10.02
C SER A 6 17.47 -12.83 8.99
N GLU A 7 18.41 -13.72 9.33
CA GLU A 7 19.47 -14.14 8.39
C GLU A 7 18.92 -15.06 7.30
N GLU A 8 17.88 -15.86 7.61
CA GLU A 8 17.26 -16.81 6.70
C GLU A 8 15.72 -16.77 6.77
N ILE A 9 15.07 -17.06 5.64
CA ILE A 9 13.64 -17.36 5.59
C ILE A 9 13.54 -18.88 5.67
N THR A 10 13.13 -19.40 6.83
CA THR A 10 13.08 -20.85 7.09
C THR A 10 11.66 -21.37 7.18
N LYS A 11 10.67 -20.48 7.32
CA LYS A 11 9.26 -20.84 7.23
C LYS A 11 8.93 -21.29 5.81
N SER A 12 8.03 -22.27 5.68
CA SER A 12 7.42 -22.64 4.40
C SER A 12 6.02 -22.01 4.28
N PRO A 13 5.54 -21.70 3.06
CA PRO A 13 4.18 -21.22 2.86
C PRO A 13 3.14 -22.19 3.45
N GLU A 14 2.19 -21.67 4.23
CA GLU A 14 1.12 -22.49 4.84
C GLU A 14 -0.19 -22.41 4.05
N ARG A 15 -0.26 -21.53 3.04
CA ARG A 15 -1.45 -21.31 2.23
C ARG A 15 -1.16 -21.52 0.75
N SER A 16 -2.22 -21.67 -0.02
CA SER A 16 -2.16 -21.76 -1.47
C SER A 16 -2.96 -20.62 -2.10
N SER A 17 -2.67 -20.27 -3.37
CA SER A 17 -3.37 -19.17 -4.05
C SER A 17 -4.89 -19.42 -4.15
N GLU A 18 -5.31 -20.69 -4.18
CA GLU A 18 -6.72 -21.12 -4.15
C GLU A 18 -7.47 -20.61 -2.92
N ALA A 19 -6.78 -20.41 -1.79
CA ALA A 19 -7.39 -19.93 -0.55
C ALA A 19 -7.98 -18.50 -0.69
N TYR A 20 -7.63 -17.78 -1.77
CA TYR A 20 -7.96 -16.39 -2.05
C TYR A 20 -8.97 -16.20 -3.20
N LEU A 21 -9.11 -17.16 -4.12
CA LEU A 21 -9.88 -17.04 -5.37
C LEU A 21 -11.40 -16.85 -5.20
N ASP A 22 -11.94 -17.14 -4.01
CA ASP A 22 -13.35 -16.89 -3.64
C ASP A 22 -13.45 -15.94 -2.43
N LYS A 23 -12.35 -15.27 -2.06
CA LYS A 23 -12.22 -14.50 -0.81
C LYS A 23 -11.63 -13.11 -1.00
N SER A 24 -11.44 -12.63 -2.23
CA SER A 24 -11.06 -11.23 -2.44
C SER A 24 -12.13 -10.37 -1.76
N SER A 25 -11.73 -9.73 -0.67
CA SER A 25 -12.63 -9.03 0.23
C SER A 25 -13.36 -7.93 -0.54
N SER A 26 -12.73 -7.32 -1.54
CA SER A 26 -13.35 -6.37 -2.46
C SER A 26 -14.49 -6.98 -3.28
N GLU A 27 -14.38 -8.21 -3.80
CA GLU A 27 -15.49 -8.85 -4.51
C GLU A 27 -16.60 -9.32 -3.56
N LEU A 28 -16.25 -9.85 -2.38
CA LEU A 28 -17.25 -10.22 -1.36
C LEU A 28 -17.99 -9.00 -0.81
N VAL A 29 -17.28 -7.89 -0.59
CA VAL A 29 -17.84 -6.59 -0.20
C VAL A 29 -18.68 -6.00 -1.33
N ASN A 30 -18.18 -5.99 -2.56
CA ASN A 30 -18.95 -5.54 -3.73
C ASN A 30 -20.20 -6.40 -3.95
N HIS A 31 -20.11 -7.72 -3.73
CA HIS A 31 -21.24 -8.64 -3.81
C HIS A 31 -22.24 -8.35 -2.68
N LEU A 32 -21.78 -8.22 -1.44
CA LEU A 32 -22.61 -7.88 -0.29
C LEU A 32 -23.29 -6.51 -0.47
N GLN A 33 -22.56 -5.49 -0.91
CA GLN A 33 -23.09 -4.16 -1.26
C GLN A 33 -24.13 -4.24 -2.38
N THR A 34 -23.85 -5.01 -3.43
CA THR A 34 -24.77 -5.22 -4.56
C THR A 34 -26.05 -5.91 -4.10
N GLU A 35 -25.96 -6.94 -3.27
CA GLU A 35 -27.13 -7.67 -2.76
C GLU A 35 -27.93 -6.85 -1.73
N ILE A 36 -27.26 -6.12 -0.85
CA ILE A 36 -27.87 -5.11 0.04
C ILE A 36 -28.62 -4.05 -0.77
N ALA A 37 -28.04 -3.57 -1.88
CA ALA A 37 -28.66 -2.57 -2.74
C ALA A 37 -29.85 -3.10 -3.54
N LYS A 38 -29.97 -4.42 -3.72
CA LYS A 38 -31.01 -5.04 -4.55
C LYS A 38 -32.38 -5.20 -3.87
N THR A 39 -32.50 -5.22 -2.53
CA THR A 39 -33.83 -5.37 -1.91
C THR A 39 -33.96 -4.84 -0.46
N PRO A 40 -34.96 -3.99 -0.14
CA PRO A 40 -35.37 -3.77 1.24
C PRO A 40 -36.30 -4.91 1.70
N GLY A 41 -35.84 -5.79 2.60
CA GLY A 41 -36.75 -6.62 3.41
C GLY A 41 -36.69 -8.15 3.29
N HIS A 42 -35.60 -8.78 2.85
CA HIS A 42 -35.44 -10.24 3.00
C HIS A 42 -34.16 -10.61 3.77
N ASN A 43 -34.27 -11.69 4.56
CA ASN A 43 -33.23 -12.17 5.46
C ASN A 43 -31.95 -12.51 4.69
N ILE A 44 -30.89 -11.81 5.07
CA ILE A 44 -29.48 -12.02 4.68
C ILE A 44 -29.10 -13.52 4.76
N GLY A 45 -29.75 -14.32 5.60
CA GLY A 45 -29.42 -15.73 5.85
C GLY A 45 -29.45 -16.69 4.66
N ASP A 46 -30.24 -16.43 3.62
CA ASP A 46 -30.53 -17.44 2.58
C ASP A 46 -29.53 -17.47 1.40
N PHE A 47 -28.59 -16.52 1.33
CA PHE A 47 -27.81 -16.29 0.10
C PHE A 47 -26.30 -16.54 0.20
N PHE A 48 -25.81 -16.99 1.35
CA PHE A 48 -24.37 -17.08 1.58
C PHE A 48 -23.82 -18.47 1.23
N THR A 49 -22.87 -18.52 0.29
CA THR A 49 -22.05 -19.70 0.07
C THR A 49 -21.26 -20.05 1.34
N LYS A 50 -20.82 -21.31 1.50
CA LYS A 50 -20.02 -21.72 2.68
C LYS A 50 -18.73 -20.89 2.86
N SER A 51 -18.12 -20.44 1.77
CA SER A 51 -16.91 -19.59 1.79
C SER A 51 -17.21 -18.16 2.25
N LEU A 52 -18.27 -17.53 1.72
CA LEU A 52 -18.72 -16.19 2.13
C LEU A 52 -19.21 -16.20 3.58
N TRP A 53 -19.93 -17.25 4.02
CA TRP A 53 -20.32 -17.42 5.42
C TRP A 53 -19.11 -17.56 6.35
N SER A 54 -18.11 -18.35 5.97
CA SER A 54 -16.89 -18.50 6.78
C SER A 54 -16.19 -17.17 6.92
N TRP A 55 -15.87 -16.48 5.82
CA TRP A 55 -15.24 -15.16 5.86
C TRP A 55 -16.08 -14.14 6.64
N LEU A 56 -17.37 -13.99 6.34
CA LEU A 56 -18.25 -13.04 7.02
C LEU A 56 -18.35 -13.35 8.52
N SER A 57 -18.43 -14.63 8.91
CA SER A 57 -18.46 -15.02 10.32
C SER A 57 -17.14 -14.69 11.03
N HIS A 58 -16.00 -14.90 10.37
CA HIS A 58 -14.67 -14.54 10.89
C HIS A 58 -14.51 -13.02 10.97
N TYR A 59 -14.93 -12.29 9.94
CA TYR A 59 -14.94 -10.84 9.90
C TYR A 59 -15.82 -10.26 11.03
N ILE A 60 -17.09 -10.68 11.16
CA ILE A 60 -17.99 -10.19 12.21
C ILE A 60 -17.41 -10.50 13.60
N LYS A 61 -16.93 -11.73 13.82
CA LYS A 61 -16.30 -12.12 15.09
C LYS A 61 -15.09 -11.25 15.43
N SER A 62 -14.25 -10.97 14.44
CA SER A 62 -13.04 -10.15 14.62
C SER A 62 -13.37 -8.68 14.89
N ARG A 63 -14.51 -8.19 14.37
CA ARG A 63 -14.98 -6.81 14.57
C ARG A 63 -15.61 -6.54 15.94
N PHE A 64 -15.92 -7.56 16.76
CA PHE A 64 -16.44 -7.35 18.11
C PHE A 64 -15.37 -6.85 19.08
N GLY A 65 -15.41 -5.58 19.42
CA GLY A 65 -14.49 -4.98 20.38
C GLY A 65 -14.26 -3.50 20.06
N ARG A 66 -13.46 -2.84 20.88
CA ARG A 66 -12.99 -1.48 20.59
C ARG A 66 -11.84 -1.55 19.58
N LYS A 67 -11.79 -0.63 18.61
CA LYS A 67 -10.57 -0.40 17.81
C LYS A 67 -9.38 -0.13 18.74
N PHE A 68 -8.20 -0.59 18.37
CA PHE A 68 -6.98 -0.16 19.05
C PHE A 68 -6.93 1.38 19.05
N PRO A 69 -6.61 2.07 20.16
CA PRO A 69 -6.52 3.53 20.17
C PRO A 69 -5.49 4.01 19.15
N TYR A 70 -5.84 5.01 18.33
CA TYR A 70 -4.94 5.54 17.31
C TYR A 70 -3.63 6.04 17.95
N PRO A 71 -2.48 5.44 17.65
CA PRO A 71 -1.24 5.82 18.31
C PRO A 71 -0.58 7.01 17.62
N SER A 72 0.12 7.81 18.41
CA SER A 72 1.01 8.88 17.95
C SER A 72 2.43 8.70 18.51
N TYR A 73 3.40 9.42 17.93
CA TYR A 73 4.78 9.35 18.42
C TYR A 73 4.90 10.07 19.77
N PRO A 74 5.36 9.40 20.84
CA PRO A 74 5.58 10.04 22.13
C PRO A 74 6.84 10.92 22.05
N LEU A 75 6.81 12.09 22.71
CA LEU A 75 8.01 12.90 22.85
C LEU A 75 9.14 12.12 23.57
N PRO A 76 10.41 12.24 23.15
CA PRO A 76 10.92 13.14 22.09
C PRO A 76 10.91 12.52 20.67
N GLU A 77 10.36 11.32 20.48
CA GLU A 77 10.29 10.70 19.16
C GLU A 77 9.35 11.50 18.25
N THR A 78 9.76 11.67 17.00
CA THR A 78 9.00 12.45 16.01
C THR A 78 8.47 11.60 14.87
N GLY A 79 8.91 10.35 14.73
CA GLY A 79 8.64 9.54 13.54
C GLY A 79 9.29 10.07 12.25
N ILE A 80 10.23 11.01 12.38
CA ILE A 80 11.06 11.53 11.30
C ILE A 80 12.45 10.91 11.45
N TYR A 81 12.94 10.29 10.39
CA TYR A 81 14.23 9.61 10.37
C TYR A 81 15.06 10.10 9.19
N GLU A 82 16.33 10.42 9.45
CA GLU A 82 17.26 10.90 8.43
C GLU A 82 17.83 9.73 7.63
N LEU A 83 17.84 9.88 6.31
CA LEU A 83 18.49 8.97 5.38
C LEU A 83 19.97 9.30 5.29
N ALA A 84 20.80 8.28 5.09
CA ALA A 84 22.21 8.46 4.81
C ALA A 84 22.38 9.13 3.42
N THR A 85 23.25 10.13 3.34
CA THR A 85 23.53 10.91 2.12
C THR A 85 24.89 10.62 1.50
N ASP A 86 25.71 9.79 2.16
CA ASP A 86 27.05 9.39 1.73
C ASP A 86 27.05 8.20 0.74
N LYS A 87 25.89 7.57 0.55
CA LYS A 87 25.68 6.48 -0.40
C LYS A 87 24.25 6.49 -0.95
N VAL A 88 24.04 5.79 -2.06
CA VAL A 88 22.70 5.50 -2.57
C VAL A 88 21.97 4.60 -1.56
N THR A 89 20.85 5.09 -1.03
CA THR A 89 19.98 4.33 -0.13
C THR A 89 19.01 3.47 -0.94
N LYS A 90 18.93 2.19 -0.62
CA LYS A 90 17.95 1.26 -1.21
C LYS A 90 16.74 1.06 -0.29
N LEU A 91 15.55 1.34 -0.80
CA LEU A 91 14.29 1.15 -0.08
C LEU A 91 13.37 0.22 -0.88
N ALA A 92 13.12 -1.00 -0.37
CA ALA A 92 12.15 -1.91 -0.99
C ALA A 92 10.74 -1.67 -0.44
N VAL A 93 9.75 -1.62 -1.32
CA VAL A 93 8.35 -1.33 -1.00
C VAL A 93 7.44 -2.39 -1.60
N THR A 94 6.56 -2.98 -0.80
CA THR A 94 5.56 -3.93 -1.29
C THR A 94 4.24 -3.77 -0.53
N SER A 95 3.13 -3.99 -1.22
CA SER A 95 1.77 -3.86 -0.69
C SER A 95 1.00 -5.15 -0.90
N ASP A 96 0.03 -5.47 -0.04
CA ASP A 96 -0.82 -6.66 -0.21
C ASP A 96 0.03 -7.94 -0.31
N TRP A 97 1.16 -7.94 0.40
CA TRP A 97 2.19 -8.97 0.32
C TRP A 97 1.96 -10.10 1.32
N ALA A 98 1.53 -9.77 2.55
CA ALA A 98 1.49 -10.69 3.67
C ALA A 98 0.29 -11.63 3.60
N THR A 99 0.34 -12.54 2.63
CA THR A 99 -0.73 -13.48 2.30
C THR A 99 -0.38 -14.92 2.66
N ASP A 100 0.89 -15.32 2.66
CA ASP A 100 1.36 -16.67 3.01
C ASP A 100 1.23 -17.80 1.94
N PRO A 101 0.88 -17.54 0.65
CA PRO A 101 1.20 -18.44 -0.47
C PRO A 101 2.65 -18.36 -0.95
N PRO A 102 3.10 -19.33 -1.77
CA PRO A 102 4.43 -19.33 -2.39
C PRO A 102 4.79 -18.02 -3.10
N GLU A 103 3.81 -17.37 -3.75
CA GLU A 103 4.06 -16.11 -4.48
C GLU A 103 4.58 -15.00 -3.56
N SER A 104 4.03 -14.86 -2.35
CA SER A 104 4.51 -13.88 -1.37
C SER A 104 5.95 -14.20 -0.90
N PHE A 105 6.29 -15.48 -0.76
CA PHE A 105 7.65 -15.91 -0.39
C PHE A 105 8.64 -15.65 -1.52
N ASP A 106 8.25 -15.90 -2.77
CA ASP A 106 9.07 -15.59 -3.95
C ASP A 106 9.41 -14.09 -3.98
N ILE A 107 8.43 -13.22 -3.74
CA ILE A 107 8.66 -11.77 -3.66
C ILE A 107 9.58 -11.39 -2.50
N ALA A 108 9.42 -12.01 -1.33
CA ALA A 108 10.36 -11.79 -0.23
C ALA A 108 11.79 -12.22 -0.58
N LEU A 109 11.96 -13.36 -1.24
CA LEU A 109 13.26 -13.84 -1.69
C LEU A 109 13.89 -12.89 -2.72
N GLU A 110 13.10 -12.36 -3.66
CA GLU A 110 13.57 -11.33 -4.60
C GLU A 110 13.95 -10.03 -3.90
N ILE A 111 13.16 -9.55 -2.93
CA ILE A 111 13.50 -8.37 -2.12
C ILE A 111 14.81 -8.61 -1.36
N LYS A 112 15.00 -9.81 -0.79
CA LYS A 112 16.23 -10.16 -0.06
C LYS A 112 17.48 -10.03 -0.96
N LYS A 113 17.39 -10.43 -2.23
CA LYS A 113 18.50 -10.32 -3.20
C LYS A 113 18.89 -8.88 -3.50
N GLN A 114 18.00 -7.91 -3.28
CA GLN A 114 18.31 -6.49 -3.48
C GLN A 114 19.19 -5.90 -2.38
N GLU A 115 19.31 -6.58 -1.23
CA GLU A 115 20.01 -6.11 -0.03
C GLU A 115 19.57 -4.70 0.38
N PRO A 116 18.27 -4.47 0.65
CA PRO A 116 17.76 -3.13 0.91
C PRO A 116 18.25 -2.57 2.25
N ASP A 117 18.53 -1.27 2.30
CA ASP A 117 18.77 -0.54 3.55
C ASP A 117 17.46 -0.41 4.35
N TYR A 118 16.36 -0.18 3.64
CA TYR A 118 15.02 -0.02 4.21
C TYR A 118 14.00 -0.93 3.55
N THR A 119 13.04 -1.43 4.32
CA THR A 119 11.86 -2.11 3.75
C THR A 119 10.56 -1.50 4.27
N VAL A 120 9.55 -1.38 3.40
CA VAL A 120 8.24 -0.82 3.75
C VAL A 120 7.13 -1.77 3.29
N HIS A 121 6.30 -2.20 4.24
CA HIS A 121 5.05 -2.92 3.94
C HIS A 121 3.88 -1.93 3.88
N VAL A 122 3.21 -1.83 2.73
CA VAL A 122 2.13 -0.87 2.49
C VAL A 122 0.75 -1.49 2.73
N GLY A 123 0.55 -1.99 3.96
CA GLY A 123 -0.74 -2.51 4.42
C GLY A 123 -1.17 -3.84 3.82
N ASP A 124 -2.20 -4.39 4.46
CA ASP A 124 -2.89 -5.63 4.14
C ASP A 124 -2.07 -6.92 4.33
N THR A 125 -2.19 -7.42 5.55
CA THR A 125 -1.92 -8.76 6.05
C THR A 125 -3.21 -9.58 6.05
N TYR A 126 -3.23 -10.62 5.23
CA TYR A 126 -4.45 -11.38 4.99
C TYR A 126 -4.61 -12.54 5.97
N PHE A 127 -5.85 -12.91 6.28
CA PHE A 127 -7.13 -12.43 5.72
C PHE A 127 -7.77 -11.29 6.48
N VAL A 128 -7.42 -11.05 7.74
CA VAL A 128 -8.04 -10.01 8.57
C VAL A 128 -7.02 -9.35 9.51
N GLY A 129 -5.72 -9.47 9.19
CA GLY A 129 -4.62 -9.05 10.04
C GLY A 129 -4.69 -9.61 11.46
N ALA A 130 -5.16 -10.85 11.61
CA ALA A 130 -5.27 -11.48 12.92
C ALA A 130 -3.86 -11.66 13.56
N PRO A 131 -3.78 -11.77 14.90
CA PRO A 131 -2.51 -11.97 15.59
C PRO A 131 -1.65 -13.13 15.06
N SER A 132 -2.26 -14.24 14.65
CA SER A 132 -1.54 -15.37 14.05
C SER A 132 -0.97 -15.04 12.67
N GLU A 133 -1.67 -14.22 11.89
CA GLU A 133 -1.28 -13.86 10.52
C GLU A 133 -0.12 -12.87 10.54
N ILE A 134 -0.18 -11.88 11.44
CA ILE A 134 0.94 -10.97 11.71
C ILE A 134 2.15 -11.75 12.24
N ASN A 135 1.94 -12.64 13.21
CA ASN A 135 3.05 -13.41 13.78
C ASN A 135 3.75 -14.25 12.69
N SER A 136 2.97 -14.99 11.92
CA SER A 136 3.44 -15.94 10.93
C SER A 136 4.15 -15.28 9.73
N ASN A 137 3.74 -14.07 9.33
CA ASN A 137 4.37 -13.34 8.22
C ASN A 137 5.56 -12.47 8.65
N PHE A 138 5.58 -11.97 9.89
CA PHE A 138 6.55 -10.94 10.30
C PHE A 138 7.36 -11.24 11.56
N VAL A 139 6.76 -11.84 12.59
CA VAL A 139 7.32 -11.82 13.95
C VAL A 139 8.07 -13.10 14.30
N GLU A 140 7.55 -14.24 13.86
CA GLU A 140 8.14 -15.55 14.16
C GLU A 140 9.52 -15.69 13.51
N GLN A 141 10.41 -16.43 14.17
CA GLN A 141 11.74 -16.68 13.63
C GLN A 141 11.63 -17.39 12.28
N GLY A 142 12.34 -16.89 11.28
CA GLY A 142 12.28 -17.43 9.93
C GLY A 142 11.06 -17.00 9.11
N SER A 143 10.25 -16.06 9.63
CA SER A 143 9.15 -15.44 8.89
C SER A 143 9.64 -14.83 7.56
N PRO A 144 8.79 -14.79 6.52
CA PRO A 144 9.20 -14.35 5.19
C PRO A 144 9.45 -12.84 5.07
N TRP A 145 9.05 -11.99 6.03
CA TRP A 145 9.29 -10.56 5.90
C TRP A 145 10.78 -10.21 5.95
N VAL A 146 11.27 -9.63 4.86
CA VAL A 146 12.64 -9.11 4.78
C VAL A 146 12.67 -7.74 5.45
N ARG A 147 13.48 -7.63 6.50
CA ARG A 147 13.76 -6.34 7.13
C ARG A 147 15.04 -5.74 6.55
N GLY A 148 15.01 -4.44 6.23
CA GLY A 148 16.17 -3.72 5.70
C GLY A 148 17.31 -3.60 6.71
N THR A 149 18.55 -3.49 6.24
CA THR A 149 19.73 -3.49 7.11
C THR A 149 19.81 -2.29 8.06
N THR A 150 19.11 -1.20 7.73
CA THR A 150 19.05 0.06 8.49
C THR A 150 17.68 0.28 9.13
N GLY A 151 16.59 -0.07 8.45
CA GLY A 151 15.25 0.07 9.02
C GLY A 151 14.17 -0.74 8.29
N SER A 152 13.03 -0.89 8.93
CA SER A 152 11.85 -1.51 8.34
C SER A 152 10.61 -0.80 8.86
N PHE A 153 9.61 -0.56 8.02
CA PHE A 153 8.40 0.18 8.41
C PHE A 153 7.15 -0.45 7.80
N ALA A 154 5.99 -0.10 8.35
CA ALA A 154 4.71 -0.49 7.80
C ALA A 154 3.69 0.64 7.93
N VAL A 155 2.74 0.69 6.98
CA VAL A 155 1.50 1.45 7.11
C VAL A 155 0.32 0.49 7.15
N LEU A 156 -0.78 0.92 7.74
CA LEU A 156 -1.95 0.10 8.04
C LEU A 156 -2.88 -0.04 6.82
N GLY A 157 -3.37 -1.25 6.55
CA GLY A 157 -4.43 -1.53 5.56
C GLY A 157 -5.81 -1.77 6.18
N ASN A 158 -6.81 -2.04 5.34
CA ASN A 158 -8.16 -2.36 5.83
C ASN A 158 -8.24 -3.77 6.43
N HIS A 159 -7.42 -4.70 5.95
CA HIS A 159 -7.42 -6.06 6.47
C HIS A 159 -7.03 -6.10 7.94
N GLU A 160 -6.00 -5.36 8.37
CA GLU A 160 -5.62 -5.23 9.79
C GLU A 160 -6.76 -4.67 10.64
N MET A 161 -7.54 -3.74 10.09
CA MET A 161 -8.68 -3.14 10.78
C MET A 161 -9.89 -4.07 10.87
N TYR A 162 -9.96 -5.15 10.08
CA TYR A 162 -10.94 -6.20 10.30
C TYR A 162 -10.75 -6.89 11.66
N ALA A 163 -9.50 -7.03 12.11
CA ALA A 163 -9.14 -7.40 13.48
C ALA A 163 -8.77 -6.18 14.37
N ARG A 164 -9.39 -5.02 14.09
CA ARG A 164 -9.36 -3.81 14.92
C ARG A 164 -8.00 -3.09 15.04
N GLY A 165 -7.00 -3.51 14.27
CA GLY A 165 -5.64 -2.98 14.30
C GLY A 165 -4.78 -3.49 15.46
N ASP A 166 -5.34 -4.28 16.38
CA ASP A 166 -4.68 -4.70 17.63
C ASP A 166 -3.31 -5.36 17.35
N ALA A 167 -3.27 -6.35 16.45
CA ALA A 167 -2.04 -7.07 16.13
C ALA A 167 -1.03 -6.22 15.35
N PHE A 168 -1.50 -5.31 14.49
CA PHE A 168 -0.62 -4.41 13.76
C PHE A 168 0.13 -3.50 14.74
N PHE A 169 -0.59 -2.82 15.64
CA PHE A 169 0.02 -1.87 16.56
C PHE A 169 0.79 -2.53 17.71
N GLU A 170 0.28 -3.61 18.30
CA GLU A 170 0.92 -4.22 19.49
C GLU A 170 1.97 -5.28 19.16
N ARG A 171 1.92 -5.89 17.96
CA ARG A 171 2.83 -6.99 17.59
C ARG A 171 3.75 -6.63 16.46
N LEU A 172 3.23 -6.08 15.35
CA LEU A 172 4.06 -5.78 14.19
C LEU A 172 4.96 -4.57 14.43
N LEU A 173 4.38 -3.39 14.71
CA LEU A 173 5.14 -2.14 14.80
C LEU A 173 6.32 -2.18 15.80
N PRO A 174 6.21 -2.84 16.99
CA PRO A 174 7.34 -2.97 17.90
C PRO A 174 8.53 -3.77 17.34
N THR A 175 8.35 -4.51 16.24
CA THR A 175 9.42 -5.27 15.55
C THR A 175 10.08 -4.51 14.40
N LEU A 176 9.59 -3.30 14.12
CA LEU A 176 9.97 -2.43 13.01
C LEU A 176 10.70 -1.18 13.53
N GLY A 177 10.86 -0.14 12.72
CA GLY A 177 11.62 1.08 13.04
C GLY A 177 13.06 1.03 12.55
N LEU A 178 13.90 1.93 13.08
CA LEU A 178 15.34 1.93 12.81
C LEU A 178 16.04 0.82 13.57
N ARG A 179 17.18 0.39 13.05
CA ARG A 179 18.09 -0.53 13.71
C ARG A 179 19.07 0.24 14.59
N ASN A 180 19.20 -0.14 15.85
CA ASN A 180 20.15 0.46 16.79
C ASN A 180 21.54 -0.21 16.69
N GLU A 181 22.51 0.29 17.47
CA GLU A 181 23.89 -0.22 17.51
C GLU A 181 24.00 -1.70 17.90
N SER A 182 23.05 -2.22 18.70
CA SER A 182 23.00 -3.64 19.04
C SER A 182 22.49 -4.52 17.89
N GLY A 183 22.03 -3.90 16.80
CA GLY A 183 21.44 -4.56 15.66
C GLY A 183 19.94 -4.86 15.81
N ALA A 184 19.30 -4.37 16.87
CA ALA A 184 17.88 -4.56 17.13
C ALA A 184 17.04 -3.40 16.57
N TYR A 185 15.82 -3.70 16.09
CA TYR A 185 14.85 -2.68 15.68
C TYR A 185 14.25 -1.96 16.90
N THR A 186 14.08 -0.65 16.81
CA THR A 186 13.67 0.22 17.93
C THR A 186 12.16 0.29 18.16
N GLY A 187 11.37 -0.31 17.28
CA GLY A 187 9.92 -0.28 17.26
C GLY A 187 9.38 1.01 16.65
N GLN A 188 8.63 0.91 15.56
CA GLN A 188 7.80 1.99 15.03
C GLN A 188 6.66 2.28 16.02
N LYS A 189 6.32 3.56 16.25
CA LYS A 189 5.34 3.94 17.30
C LYS A 189 3.93 4.21 16.78
N ALA A 190 3.80 4.64 15.53
CA ALA A 190 2.51 4.95 14.91
C ALA A 190 2.43 4.36 13.50
N GLY A 191 1.22 4.29 12.93
CA GLY A 191 0.95 3.77 11.58
C GLY A 191 1.48 4.63 10.43
N TYR A 192 2.27 5.67 10.74
CA TYR A 192 2.86 6.62 9.80
C TYR A 192 4.33 6.91 10.15
N PHE A 193 5.10 7.40 9.18
CA PHE A 193 6.50 7.77 9.35
C PHE A 193 6.97 8.73 8.24
N CYS A 194 8.11 9.37 8.45
CA CYS A 194 8.82 10.17 7.45
C CYS A 194 10.29 9.74 7.40
N LEU A 195 10.75 9.26 6.24
CA LEU A 195 12.17 9.20 5.92
C LEU A 195 12.53 10.46 5.14
N GLN A 196 13.65 11.12 5.43
CA GLN A 196 14.02 12.34 4.71
C GLN A 196 15.52 12.49 4.50
N ASN A 197 15.86 13.33 3.52
CA ASN A 197 17.17 13.95 3.39
C ASN A 197 16.98 15.44 3.04
N ASP A 198 18.04 16.10 2.59
CA ASP A 198 18.01 17.51 2.18
C ASP A 198 17.11 17.79 0.97
N HIS A 199 16.76 16.76 0.19
CA HIS A 199 16.06 16.90 -1.08
C HIS A 199 14.68 16.25 -1.12
N TRP A 200 14.38 15.26 -0.28
CA TRP A 200 13.15 14.50 -0.30
C TRP A 200 12.58 14.29 1.10
N ARG A 201 11.25 14.25 1.17
CA ARG A 201 10.52 13.57 2.25
C ARG A 201 9.74 12.40 1.66
N ILE A 202 9.89 11.25 2.29
CA ILE A 202 9.28 9.98 1.93
C ILE A 202 8.36 9.60 3.08
N LEU A 203 7.06 9.72 2.86
CA LEU A 203 6.03 9.60 3.89
C LEU A 203 5.29 8.27 3.75
N GLY A 204 5.20 7.49 4.82
CA GLY A 204 4.19 6.45 4.94
C GLY A 204 3.01 7.01 5.72
N LEU A 205 1.81 7.00 5.13
CA LEU A 205 0.59 7.57 5.73
C LEU A 205 -0.49 6.49 5.93
N ASP A 206 -1.11 6.50 7.10
CA ASP A 206 -2.20 5.59 7.45
C ASP A 206 -3.51 6.05 6.82
N THR A 207 -4.01 5.27 5.85
CA THR A 207 -5.39 5.34 5.35
C THR A 207 -6.24 4.16 5.82
N GLY A 208 -5.66 3.24 6.58
CA GLY A 208 -6.27 2.00 7.02
C GLY A 208 -7.19 2.17 8.23
N TYR A 209 -6.85 3.03 9.18
CA TYR A 209 -7.56 3.07 10.47
C TYR A 209 -9.05 3.43 10.35
N HIS A 210 -9.35 4.38 9.46
CA HIS A 210 -10.72 4.84 9.14
C HIS A 210 -11.31 4.14 7.91
N SER A 211 -10.72 3.03 7.45
CA SER A 211 -11.24 2.22 6.33
C SER A 211 -12.37 1.25 6.70
N THR A 212 -12.76 1.24 7.98
CA THR A 212 -13.84 0.40 8.50
C THR A 212 -14.79 1.24 9.36
N GLY A 213 -16.08 1.14 9.07
CA GLY A 213 -17.19 1.80 9.77
C GLY A 213 -17.85 0.90 10.82
N ARG A 214 -19.18 0.91 10.88
CA ARG A 214 -19.94 -0.04 11.71
C ARG A 214 -20.10 -1.36 10.93
N PRO A 215 -19.80 -2.52 11.53
CA PRO A 215 -19.88 -3.81 10.83
C PRO A 215 -21.24 -3.98 10.14
N ILE A 216 -21.23 -4.45 8.89
CA ILE A 216 -22.41 -4.61 8.01
C ILE A 216 -23.00 -3.28 7.53
N ILE A 217 -23.18 -2.30 8.41
CA ILE A 217 -23.73 -0.97 8.06
C ILE A 217 -22.82 -0.25 7.07
N GLU A 218 -21.50 -0.43 7.16
CA GLU A 218 -20.51 0.14 6.24
C GLU A 218 -20.68 -0.27 4.77
N PHE A 219 -21.47 -1.32 4.50
CA PHE A 219 -21.80 -1.76 3.15
C PHE A 219 -23.12 -1.16 2.62
N LEU A 220 -23.84 -0.41 3.45
CA LEU A 220 -25.02 0.34 2.99
C LEU A 220 -24.59 1.57 2.19
N PRO A 221 -25.29 1.92 1.10
CA PRO A 221 -25.02 3.15 0.35
C PRO A 221 -25.02 4.38 1.27
N GLY A 222 -23.96 5.19 1.19
CA GLY A 222 -23.79 6.40 1.99
C GLY A 222 -23.17 6.19 3.39
N PHE A 223 -22.88 4.94 3.78
CA PHE A 223 -22.23 4.62 5.05
C PHE A 223 -20.81 4.04 4.88
N SER A 224 -20.32 4.00 3.64
CA SER A 224 -18.96 3.57 3.34
C SER A 224 -17.94 4.49 4.03
N PRO A 225 -16.88 3.93 4.61
CA PRO A 225 -15.76 4.70 5.15
C PRO A 225 -15.06 5.49 4.04
N ASP A 226 -14.49 6.64 4.39
CA ASP A 226 -13.81 7.55 3.46
C ASP A 226 -12.27 7.48 3.55
N CYS A 227 -11.76 6.60 4.41
CA CYS A 227 -10.32 6.37 4.64
C CYS A 227 -9.53 7.64 5.00
N HIS A 228 -10.18 8.64 5.61
CA HIS A 228 -9.52 9.88 6.02
C HIS A 228 -8.36 9.62 6.98
N PHE A 229 -7.37 10.52 6.96
CA PHE A 229 -6.32 10.57 7.96
C PHE A 229 -6.89 10.98 9.30
N ASP A 230 -6.47 10.30 10.37
CA ASP A 230 -6.84 10.66 11.74
C ASP A 230 -6.30 12.04 12.13
N ASP A 231 -6.97 12.71 13.07
CA ASP A 231 -6.58 14.04 13.55
C ASP A 231 -5.16 14.06 14.12
N GLU A 232 -4.72 12.98 14.79
CA GLU A 232 -3.35 12.86 15.31
C GLU A 232 -2.30 12.83 14.18
N GLN A 233 -2.59 12.16 13.06
CA GLN A 233 -1.71 12.14 11.90
C GLN A 233 -1.71 13.50 11.19
N MET A 234 -2.86 14.15 11.09
CA MET A 234 -2.97 15.50 10.53
C MET A 234 -2.17 16.52 11.35
N GLU A 235 -2.27 16.46 12.68
CA GLU A 235 -1.50 17.29 13.58
C GLU A 235 0.02 17.01 13.45
N TRP A 236 0.42 15.74 13.33
CA TRP A 236 1.81 15.37 13.08
C TRP A 236 2.34 15.95 11.75
N LEU A 237 1.56 15.84 10.67
CA LEU A 237 1.92 16.42 9.36
C LEU A 237 2.06 17.95 9.42
N GLU A 238 1.15 18.62 10.13
CA GLU A 238 1.15 20.07 10.25
C GLU A 238 2.26 20.59 11.17
N LYS A 239 2.38 20.05 12.39
CA LYS A 239 3.21 20.63 13.45
C LYS A 239 4.61 20.03 13.53
N THR A 240 4.74 18.72 13.29
CA THR A 240 6.01 17.99 13.44
C THR A 240 6.76 17.90 12.13
N VAL A 241 6.09 17.39 11.08
CA VAL A 241 6.66 17.36 9.72
C VAL A 241 6.73 18.77 9.15
N LYS A 242 5.79 19.66 9.51
CA LYS A 242 5.66 21.01 8.94
C LYS A 242 5.43 20.99 7.43
N LEU A 243 4.55 20.09 6.99
CA LEU A 243 4.29 19.85 5.57
C LEU A 243 3.72 21.10 4.85
N GLY A 244 3.07 22.01 5.60
CA GLY A 244 2.57 23.28 5.07
C GLY A 244 3.61 24.41 4.95
N ASP A 245 4.85 24.20 5.41
CA ASP A 245 5.92 25.20 5.30
C ASP A 245 6.29 25.44 3.83
N LYS A 246 5.97 26.63 3.33
CA LYS A 246 6.22 27.02 1.94
C LYS A 246 7.70 27.15 1.61
N SER A 247 8.58 27.26 2.61
CA SER A 247 10.03 27.27 2.43
C SER A 247 10.60 25.86 2.22
N ASP A 248 9.86 24.81 2.61
CA ASP A 248 10.25 23.43 2.33
C ASP A 248 9.95 23.07 0.87
N LYS A 249 11.02 23.03 0.07
CA LYS A 249 10.95 22.74 -1.36
C LYS A 249 11.33 21.31 -1.72
N ARG A 250 11.57 20.43 -0.75
CA ARG A 250 11.92 19.03 -0.99
C ARG A 250 10.88 18.31 -1.85
N GLY A 251 11.28 17.32 -2.63
CA GLY A 251 10.35 16.40 -3.29
C GLY A 251 9.54 15.61 -2.25
N LEU A 252 8.33 15.20 -2.63
CA LEU A 252 7.45 14.41 -1.77
C LEU A 252 7.10 13.09 -2.46
N LEU A 253 7.49 11.98 -1.81
CA LEU A 253 7.07 10.63 -2.14
C LEU A 253 6.16 10.13 -1.02
N ILE A 254 4.97 9.65 -1.35
CA ILE A 254 3.97 9.21 -0.38
C ILE A 254 3.61 7.75 -0.65
N PHE A 255 3.55 6.96 0.42
CA PHE A 255 2.98 5.62 0.45
C PHE A 255 1.70 5.63 1.29
N SER A 256 0.63 5.03 0.79
CA SER A 256 -0.59 4.73 1.57
C SER A 256 -1.18 3.40 1.14
N HIS A 257 -1.99 2.77 1.97
CA HIS A 257 -2.65 1.53 1.54
C HIS A 257 -3.74 1.81 0.50
N HIS A 258 -4.74 2.61 0.84
CA HIS A 258 -5.85 2.94 -0.07
C HIS A 258 -5.50 4.00 -1.11
N GLN A 259 -6.12 3.85 -2.29
CA GLN A 259 -6.10 4.75 -3.43
C GLN A 259 -6.99 5.97 -3.22
N PHE A 260 -6.52 7.15 -3.62
CA PHE A 260 -7.42 8.32 -3.68
C PHE A 260 -8.26 8.33 -4.97
N ILE A 261 -7.85 7.56 -5.99
CA ILE A 261 -8.41 7.55 -7.34
C ILE A 261 -8.18 6.19 -8.00
N SER A 262 -9.04 5.80 -8.94
CA SER A 262 -8.85 4.58 -9.75
C SER A 262 -9.37 4.76 -11.18
N ALA A 263 -8.96 3.88 -12.09
CA ALA A 263 -9.52 3.80 -13.45
C ALA A 263 -10.45 2.59 -13.66
N PHE A 264 -10.59 1.72 -12.65
CA PHE A 264 -11.20 0.40 -12.80
C PHE A 264 -12.64 0.34 -12.26
N CYS A 265 -13.54 -0.34 -12.97
CA CYS A 265 -14.97 -0.42 -12.67
C CYS A 265 -15.30 -0.97 -11.27
N LYS A 266 -14.43 -1.83 -10.74
CA LYS A 266 -14.66 -2.58 -9.50
C LYS A 266 -14.01 -1.97 -8.26
N GLU A 267 -13.31 -0.87 -8.44
CA GLU A 267 -12.53 -0.23 -7.40
C GLU A 267 -13.26 1.00 -6.86
N SER A 268 -13.14 1.22 -5.55
CA SER A 268 -13.63 2.45 -4.91
C SER A 268 -12.60 3.57 -5.05
N GLU A 269 -13.01 4.82 -4.85
CA GLU A 269 -12.12 5.97 -4.80
C GLU A 269 -12.26 6.66 -3.44
N TYR A 270 -11.14 6.97 -2.78
CA TYR A 270 -11.12 7.59 -1.46
C TYR A 270 -10.48 8.99 -1.52
N PRO A 271 -11.20 10.04 -2.00
CA PRO A 271 -10.60 11.35 -2.25
C PRO A 271 -10.25 12.14 -0.98
N LYS A 272 -10.73 11.72 0.20
CA LYS A 272 -10.61 12.48 1.44
C LYS A 272 -9.16 12.68 1.91
N PRO A 273 -8.28 11.64 1.90
CA PRO A 273 -6.84 11.81 2.05
C PRO A 273 -6.22 12.88 1.15
N ALA A 274 -6.55 12.89 -0.14
CA ALA A 274 -6.02 13.88 -1.08
C ALA A 274 -6.49 15.31 -0.75
N GLN A 275 -7.72 15.47 -0.28
CA GLN A 275 -8.24 16.76 0.21
C GLN A 275 -7.52 17.23 1.47
N GLN A 276 -7.22 16.32 2.41
CA GLN A 276 -6.48 16.62 3.63
C GLN A 276 -5.03 17.03 3.34
N LEU A 277 -4.34 16.32 2.44
CA LEU A 277 -3.01 16.75 1.97
C LEU A 277 -3.05 18.12 1.31
N ALA A 278 -4.04 18.37 0.45
CA ALA A 278 -4.19 19.65 -0.24
C ALA A 278 -4.39 20.81 0.73
N SER A 279 -5.11 20.62 1.84
CA SER A 279 -5.29 21.66 2.86
C SER A 279 -4.00 22.07 3.56
N LEU A 280 -2.98 21.20 3.58
CA LEU A 280 -1.65 21.53 4.13
C LEU A 280 -0.73 22.08 3.04
N LEU A 281 -0.64 21.40 1.90
CA LEU A 281 0.33 21.67 0.84
C LEU A 281 -0.03 22.87 -0.04
N GLY A 282 -1.32 23.15 -0.24
CA GLY A 282 -1.82 24.09 -1.23
C GLY A 282 -1.69 23.57 -2.68
N PRO A 283 -2.13 24.37 -3.67
CA PRO A 283 -2.32 23.91 -5.05
C PRO A 283 -1.03 23.72 -5.86
N ASP A 284 0.08 24.33 -5.44
CA ASP A 284 1.30 24.39 -6.27
C ASP A 284 2.25 23.20 -6.07
N ARG A 285 1.94 22.29 -5.13
CA ARG A 285 2.82 21.16 -4.83
C ARG A 285 2.45 19.94 -5.64
N THR A 286 3.46 19.44 -6.36
CA THR A 286 3.39 18.17 -7.08
C THR A 286 4.00 17.08 -6.22
N ILE A 287 3.28 15.98 -6.04
CA ILE A 287 3.72 14.83 -5.25
C ILE A 287 3.76 13.56 -6.09
N LEU A 288 4.59 12.60 -5.69
CA LEU A 288 4.57 11.24 -6.19
C LEU A 288 3.87 10.36 -5.14
N TRP A 289 2.81 9.66 -5.51
CA TRP A 289 1.98 8.90 -4.58
C TRP A 289 1.80 7.46 -5.05
N LEU A 290 2.36 6.53 -4.28
CA LEU A 290 2.28 5.09 -4.47
C LEU A 290 1.26 4.52 -3.47
N TRP A 291 0.35 3.64 -3.94
CA TRP A 291 -0.64 3.01 -3.09
C TRP A 291 -0.85 1.52 -3.36
N GLY A 292 -1.43 0.84 -2.39
CA GLY A 292 -1.74 -0.59 -2.38
C GLY A 292 -3.16 -0.94 -2.82
N HIS A 293 -3.78 -1.86 -2.06
CA HIS A 293 -5.20 -2.20 -2.00
C HIS A 293 -5.83 -2.76 -3.27
N GLU A 294 -5.71 -2.04 -4.37
CA GLU A 294 -6.06 -2.53 -5.69
C GLU A 294 -5.00 -3.58 -6.09
N HIS A 295 -5.41 -4.84 -6.27
CA HIS A 295 -4.49 -5.95 -6.57
C HIS A 295 -3.92 -5.90 -8.00
N LYS A 296 -3.13 -4.86 -8.29
CA LYS A 296 -2.65 -4.48 -9.63
C LYS A 296 -1.33 -3.72 -9.54
N LEU A 297 -0.67 -3.64 -10.69
CA LEU A 297 0.28 -2.58 -10.98
C LEU A 297 -0.36 -1.66 -12.02
N ALA A 298 -0.54 -0.38 -11.69
CA ALA A 298 -1.06 0.63 -12.62
C ALA A 298 -0.32 1.95 -12.47
N ILE A 299 -0.04 2.58 -13.60
CA ILE A 299 0.73 3.81 -13.73
C ILE A 299 -0.21 4.89 -14.28
N TYR A 300 -0.32 6.00 -13.56
CA TYR A 300 -1.12 7.16 -13.95
C TYR A 300 -0.21 8.32 -14.38
N GLY A 301 -0.69 9.14 -15.30
CA GLY A 301 -0.08 10.43 -15.62
C GLY A 301 -0.30 11.44 -14.50
N LYS A 302 0.06 12.70 -14.76
CA LYS A 302 -0.19 13.78 -13.81
C LYS A 302 -1.70 13.97 -13.61
N ILE A 303 -2.15 13.76 -12.39
CA ILE A 303 -3.52 13.98 -11.94
C ILE A 303 -3.58 15.35 -11.29
N GLN A 304 -4.54 16.16 -11.71
CA GLN A 304 -4.87 17.42 -11.06
C GLN A 304 -6.15 17.21 -10.25
N GLU A 305 -6.01 17.03 -8.94
CA GLU A 305 -7.15 16.85 -8.06
C GLU A 305 -7.99 18.12 -7.96
N LYS A 306 -9.30 17.95 -7.75
CA LYS A 306 -10.23 19.08 -7.52
C LYS A 306 -9.86 19.89 -6.27
N SER A 307 -9.15 19.27 -5.33
CA SER A 307 -8.63 19.92 -4.12
C SER A 307 -7.43 20.85 -4.40
N GLY A 308 -6.87 20.83 -5.61
CA GLY A 308 -5.71 21.61 -6.03
C GLY A 308 -4.40 20.82 -6.05
N LEU A 309 -4.34 19.63 -5.45
CA LEU A 309 -3.11 18.83 -5.40
C LEU A 309 -2.76 18.25 -6.79
N SER A 310 -1.49 18.39 -7.18
CA SER A 310 -0.93 17.72 -8.35
C SER A 310 -0.29 16.40 -7.93
N VAL A 311 -0.68 15.27 -8.54
CA VAL A 311 -0.22 13.94 -8.14
C VAL A 311 0.24 13.12 -9.34
N TYR A 312 1.42 12.51 -9.25
CA TYR A 312 1.79 11.37 -10.08
C TYR A 312 1.44 10.09 -9.32
N GLY A 313 0.44 9.34 -9.80
CA GLY A 313 -0.15 8.22 -9.08
C GLY A 313 0.34 6.84 -9.54
N ARG A 314 0.58 5.92 -8.60
CA ARG A 314 1.06 4.56 -8.88
C ARG A 314 0.35 3.56 -7.98
N CYS A 315 -0.39 2.63 -8.57
CA CYS A 315 -0.91 1.47 -7.86
C CYS A 315 0.16 0.36 -7.86
N ILE A 316 0.49 -0.18 -6.68
CA ILE A 316 1.50 -1.21 -6.43
C ILE A 316 0.96 -2.38 -5.58
N GLY A 317 -0.36 -2.55 -5.49
CA GLY A 317 -1.03 -3.57 -4.66
C GLY A 317 -0.90 -5.03 -5.11
N HIS A 318 0.11 -5.36 -5.93
CA HIS A 318 0.32 -6.71 -6.48
C HIS A 318 1.44 -7.47 -5.74
N GLY A 319 1.64 -7.26 -4.44
CA GLY A 319 2.80 -7.80 -3.72
C GLY A 319 2.76 -9.29 -3.37
N GLY A 320 1.57 -9.85 -3.15
CA GLY A 320 1.45 -11.27 -2.76
C GLY A 320 0.03 -11.82 -2.83
N THR A 321 -1.00 -10.97 -2.86
CA THR A 321 -2.37 -11.40 -3.16
C THR A 321 -2.50 -11.83 -4.61
N PRO A 322 -3.24 -12.92 -4.91
CA PRO A 322 -3.46 -13.33 -6.29
C PRO A 322 -4.09 -12.24 -7.16
N VAL A 323 -3.47 -11.95 -8.29
CA VAL A 323 -3.91 -10.93 -9.25
C VAL A 323 -4.75 -11.58 -10.34
N GLU A 324 -6.07 -11.38 -10.34
CA GLU A 324 -6.97 -12.00 -11.32
C GLU A 324 -6.98 -11.23 -12.66
N VAL A 325 -6.09 -11.57 -13.59
CA VAL A 325 -5.79 -10.76 -14.79
C VAL A 325 -6.80 -10.87 -15.93
N GLN A 326 -7.68 -11.88 -15.92
CA GLN A 326 -8.77 -12.06 -16.90
C GLN A 326 -10.14 -11.94 -16.22
N SER A 327 -10.27 -11.00 -15.29
CA SER A 327 -11.48 -10.74 -14.51
C SER A 327 -12.05 -9.36 -14.82
N LYS A 328 -13.24 -9.08 -14.28
CA LYS A 328 -13.85 -7.73 -14.31
C LYS A 328 -13.08 -6.71 -13.47
N ASN A 329 -12.10 -7.15 -12.67
CA ASN A 329 -11.28 -6.24 -11.86
C ASN A 329 -10.37 -5.37 -12.72
N PHE A 330 -10.05 -5.79 -13.96
CA PHE A 330 -9.31 -4.97 -14.94
C PHE A 330 -10.22 -4.26 -15.95
N GLU A 331 -11.54 -4.28 -15.77
CA GLU A 331 -12.47 -3.53 -16.62
C GLU A 331 -12.30 -2.03 -16.36
N LEU A 332 -12.03 -1.25 -17.40
CA LEU A 332 -11.87 0.21 -17.29
C LEU A 332 -13.22 0.92 -17.30
N CYS A 333 -13.36 1.96 -16.47
CA CYS A 333 -14.60 2.71 -16.32
C CYS A 333 -14.41 4.19 -16.67
N THR A 334 -15.03 4.67 -17.74
CA THR A 334 -14.97 6.09 -18.13
C THR A 334 -15.56 7.05 -17.10
N LYS A 335 -16.31 6.55 -16.11
CA LYS A 335 -16.89 7.35 -15.03
C LYS A 335 -15.96 7.53 -13.83
N GLN A 336 -14.92 6.70 -13.70
CA GLN A 336 -13.97 6.83 -12.61
C GLN A 336 -13.06 8.03 -12.86
N ASN A 337 -12.68 8.74 -11.79
CA ASN A 337 -11.91 9.97 -11.92
C ASN A 337 -10.50 9.70 -12.49
N GLY A 338 -9.95 8.50 -12.26
CA GLY A 338 -8.62 8.12 -12.73
C GLY A 338 -8.56 7.61 -14.16
N TYR A 339 -9.70 7.43 -14.84
CA TYR A 339 -9.73 6.84 -16.19
C TYR A 339 -8.88 7.60 -17.20
N GLU A 340 -9.05 8.92 -17.28
CA GLU A 340 -8.32 9.78 -18.22
C GLU A 340 -6.83 9.87 -17.88
N ALA A 341 -6.48 9.68 -16.61
CA ALA A 341 -5.10 9.73 -16.14
C ALA A 341 -4.36 8.40 -16.28
N LEU A 342 -5.05 7.26 -16.42
CA LEU A 342 -4.39 5.97 -16.56
C LEU A 342 -3.48 5.96 -17.81
N VAL A 343 -2.21 5.59 -17.63
CA VAL A 343 -1.22 5.48 -18.70
C VAL A 343 -1.00 4.03 -19.08
N GLY A 344 -0.85 3.15 -18.10
CA GLY A 344 -0.71 1.73 -18.36
C GLY A 344 -0.83 0.88 -17.11
N PHE A 345 -0.98 -0.43 -17.30
CA PHE A 345 -1.21 -1.39 -16.22
C PHE A 345 -0.67 -2.78 -16.58
N TYR A 346 -0.41 -3.58 -15.55
CA TYR A 346 0.14 -4.92 -15.71
C TYR A 346 -0.94 -5.99 -15.55
N LYS A 347 -1.14 -6.81 -16.60
CA LYS A 347 -2.13 -7.90 -16.62
C LYS A 347 -1.58 -9.17 -17.27
N ARG A 348 -0.27 -9.41 -17.15
CA ARG A 348 0.36 -10.60 -17.72
C ARG A 348 -0.02 -11.82 -16.90
N LYS A 349 -0.55 -12.84 -17.55
CA LYS A 349 -0.84 -14.15 -16.95
C LYS A 349 0.45 -14.88 -16.58
N GLN A 350 0.53 -15.37 -15.35
CA GLN A 350 1.52 -16.30 -14.84
C GLN A 350 1.03 -17.75 -14.93
N LYS A 351 -0.15 -18.02 -14.36
CA LYS A 351 -0.70 -19.38 -14.23
C LYS A 351 -2.23 -19.37 -14.24
N THR A 352 -2.83 -20.55 -14.32
CA THR A 352 -4.27 -20.74 -14.12
C THR A 352 -4.48 -21.62 -12.89
N VAL A 353 -5.35 -21.18 -11.98
CA VAL A 353 -5.72 -21.91 -10.78
C VAL A 353 -7.24 -21.92 -10.68
N ASN A 354 -7.86 -23.10 -10.54
CA ASN A 354 -9.33 -23.25 -10.49
C ASN A 354 -10.10 -22.49 -11.60
N LYS A 355 -9.56 -22.46 -12.82
CA LYS A 355 -10.08 -21.72 -13.99
C LYS A 355 -9.96 -20.19 -13.90
N THR A 356 -9.33 -19.67 -12.86
CA THR A 356 -8.97 -18.25 -12.74
C THR A 356 -7.53 -18.03 -13.21
N ASP A 357 -7.34 -17.06 -14.10
CA ASP A 357 -6.03 -16.67 -14.60
C ASP A 357 -5.38 -15.69 -13.64
N LEU A 358 -4.26 -16.11 -13.06
CA LEU A 358 -3.48 -15.33 -12.10
C LEU A 358 -2.29 -14.69 -12.76
N GLY A 359 -2.05 -13.43 -12.45
CA GLY A 359 -0.91 -12.63 -12.87
C GLY A 359 0.26 -12.74 -11.91
N TYR A 360 1.35 -12.11 -12.32
CA TYR A 360 2.58 -12.03 -11.54
C TYR A 360 2.47 -11.02 -10.39
N ASN A 361 3.08 -11.37 -9.25
CA ASN A 361 3.29 -10.45 -8.14
C ASN A 361 4.61 -9.68 -8.29
N GLY A 362 4.77 -8.61 -7.51
CA GLY A 362 5.94 -7.73 -7.62
C GLY A 362 6.14 -6.77 -6.45
N TYR A 363 7.17 -5.95 -6.58
CA TYR A 363 7.54 -4.93 -5.59
C TYR A 363 8.21 -3.74 -6.30
N VAL A 364 8.43 -2.66 -5.55
CA VAL A 364 9.20 -1.52 -6.01
C VAL A 364 10.51 -1.47 -5.22
N ILE A 365 11.64 -1.27 -5.90
CA ILE A 365 12.90 -0.90 -5.27
C ILE A 365 13.21 0.56 -5.60
N CYS A 366 13.30 1.37 -4.57
CA CYS A 366 13.63 2.79 -4.65
C CYS A 366 15.13 2.96 -4.43
N HIS A 367 15.82 3.59 -5.37
CA HIS A 367 17.20 4.04 -5.22
C HIS A 367 17.20 5.54 -4.95
N ILE A 368 17.57 5.94 -3.74
CA ILE A 368 17.56 7.33 -3.27
C ILE A 368 19.00 7.82 -3.21
N ASP A 369 19.33 8.77 -4.09
CA ASP A 369 20.64 9.40 -4.18
C ASP A 369 20.44 10.92 -4.16
N ASN A 370 20.48 11.50 -2.96
CA ASN A 370 20.27 12.93 -2.74
C ASN A 370 18.98 13.43 -3.40
N GLU A 371 19.06 14.28 -4.42
CA GLU A 371 17.92 14.83 -5.18
C GLU A 371 17.26 13.84 -6.15
N VAL A 372 17.90 12.71 -6.42
CA VAL A 372 17.42 11.71 -7.37
C VAL A 372 16.75 10.55 -6.64
N ILE A 373 15.54 10.19 -7.05
CA ILE A 373 14.90 8.92 -6.71
C ILE A 373 14.66 8.14 -8.01
N THR A 374 15.16 6.91 -8.08
CA THR A 374 14.75 5.93 -9.11
C THR A 374 13.79 4.93 -8.50
N LEU A 375 12.64 4.70 -9.14
CA LEU A 375 11.65 3.66 -8.80
C LEU A 375 11.72 2.55 -9.84
N ASP A 376 12.26 1.39 -9.47
CA ASP A 376 12.26 0.21 -10.33
C ASP A 376 11.14 -0.74 -9.89
N TYR A 377 10.26 -1.09 -10.82
CA TYR A 377 9.14 -2.00 -10.59
C TYR A 377 9.55 -3.37 -11.10
N VAL A 378 9.47 -4.37 -10.23
CA VAL A 378 10.06 -5.69 -10.45
C VAL A 378 8.99 -6.74 -10.18
N ASP A 379 8.83 -7.71 -11.10
CA ASP A 379 8.10 -8.95 -10.82
C ASP A 379 9.07 -10.08 -10.46
N ASN A 380 8.53 -11.24 -10.06
CA ASN A 380 9.34 -12.43 -9.79
C ASN A 380 10.14 -12.97 -11.00
N MET A 381 9.97 -12.38 -12.19
CA MET A 381 10.74 -12.71 -13.40
C MET A 381 11.76 -11.62 -13.75
N GLY A 382 11.84 -10.50 -13.01
CA GLY A 382 12.78 -9.40 -13.22
C GLY A 382 12.12 -8.02 -13.46
N PRO A 383 12.92 -7.01 -13.84
CA PRO A 383 12.45 -5.62 -13.99
C PRO A 383 11.35 -5.47 -15.05
N LEU A 384 10.42 -4.54 -14.82
CA LEU A 384 9.30 -4.20 -15.72
C LEU A 384 9.45 -2.80 -16.29
N LEU A 385 9.59 -1.82 -15.41
CA LEU A 385 9.74 -0.40 -15.74
C LEU A 385 10.60 0.30 -14.68
N SER A 386 11.20 1.42 -15.06
CA SER A 386 12.00 2.28 -14.20
C SER A 386 11.56 3.72 -14.37
N GLU A 387 11.41 4.45 -13.26
CA GLU A 387 11.15 5.88 -13.27
C GLU A 387 12.23 6.63 -12.51
N LYS A 388 12.84 7.63 -13.13
CA LYS A 388 13.81 8.52 -12.48
C LYS A 388 13.17 9.88 -12.22
N TRP A 389 13.12 10.26 -10.95
CA TRP A 389 12.59 11.53 -10.45
C TRP A 389 13.69 12.40 -9.86
N VAL A 390 13.67 13.69 -10.18
CA VAL A 390 14.62 14.68 -9.65
C VAL A 390 13.85 15.79 -8.95
N ALA A 391 14.17 16.06 -7.68
CA ALA A 391 13.61 17.18 -6.93
C ALA A 391 14.40 18.48 -7.17
N ASP A 392 13.70 19.56 -7.50
CA ASP A 392 14.29 20.89 -7.63
C ASP A 392 13.94 21.76 -6.43
N LEU A 393 14.92 22.00 -5.55
CA LEU A 393 14.76 22.82 -4.35
C LEU A 393 14.53 24.30 -4.63
N LYS A 394 14.76 24.80 -5.85
CA LYS A 394 14.47 26.20 -6.19
C LYS A 394 12.99 26.41 -6.46
N SER A 395 12.40 25.52 -7.26
CA SER A 395 11.00 25.61 -7.66
C SER A 395 10.05 24.84 -6.72
N GLY A 396 10.55 23.82 -6.01
CA GLY A 396 9.73 22.87 -5.28
C GLY A 396 8.99 21.88 -6.18
N THR A 397 9.46 21.68 -7.41
CA THR A 397 8.88 20.76 -8.38
C THR A 397 9.69 19.45 -8.47
N ILE A 398 9.08 18.42 -9.05
CA ILE A 398 9.74 17.15 -9.38
C ILE A 398 9.64 16.91 -10.88
N GLN A 399 10.69 16.36 -11.47
CA GLN A 399 10.76 16.05 -12.90
C GLN A 399 11.03 14.55 -13.10
N GLY A 400 10.20 13.89 -13.91
CA GLY A 400 10.28 12.45 -14.13
C GLY A 400 10.83 12.08 -15.51
N LYS A 401 11.44 10.90 -15.60
CA LYS A 401 11.70 10.16 -16.83
C LYS A 401 11.28 8.72 -16.60
N ILE A 402 10.80 8.05 -17.64
CA ILE A 402 10.37 6.66 -17.57
C ILE A 402 11.06 5.83 -18.64
N GLU A 403 11.45 4.62 -18.27
CA GLU A 403 12.04 3.62 -19.15
C GLU A 403 11.28 2.31 -18.97
N VAL A 404 10.87 1.68 -20.07
CA VAL A 404 10.25 0.34 -20.04
C VAL A 404 11.34 -0.68 -20.31
N LEU A 405 11.64 -1.49 -19.31
CA LEU A 405 12.82 -2.36 -19.29
C LEU A 405 12.55 -3.77 -19.84
N SER A 406 11.28 -4.14 -20.01
CA SER A 406 10.91 -5.50 -20.41
C SER A 406 9.90 -5.55 -21.56
N ASP A 407 10.08 -6.53 -22.44
CA ASP A 407 9.14 -6.96 -23.47
C ASP A 407 7.92 -7.73 -22.91
N LYS A 408 7.86 -7.93 -21.58
CA LYS A 408 6.72 -8.45 -20.81
C LYS A 408 5.55 -7.46 -20.82
N LYS A 409 5.00 -7.23 -22.02
CA LYS A 409 3.92 -6.31 -22.44
C LYS A 409 3.06 -5.76 -21.29
N LEU A 410 3.56 -4.73 -20.59
CA LEU A 410 2.71 -3.79 -19.88
C LEU A 410 1.66 -3.27 -20.87
N THR A 411 0.41 -3.15 -20.43
CA THR A 411 -0.69 -2.70 -21.29
C THR A 411 -0.81 -1.20 -21.20
N LEU A 412 -0.63 -0.49 -22.31
CA LEU A 412 -0.95 0.93 -22.40
C LEU A 412 -2.47 1.14 -22.40
N ALA A 413 -2.92 2.19 -21.74
CA ALA A 413 -4.29 2.67 -21.86
C ALA A 413 -4.53 3.25 -23.27
N PRO A 414 -5.79 3.27 -23.75
CA PRO A 414 -6.11 3.76 -25.09
C PRO A 414 -5.59 5.18 -25.34
N GLY A 415 -4.81 5.36 -26.41
CA GLY A 415 -4.29 6.67 -26.82
C GLY A 415 -3.16 7.24 -25.95
N LYS A 416 -2.58 6.44 -25.04
CA LYS A 416 -1.47 6.87 -24.17
C LYS A 416 -0.11 6.35 -24.64
N SER A 417 0.94 7.07 -24.26
CA SER A 417 2.33 6.61 -24.28
C SER A 417 2.90 6.64 -22.86
N TRP A 418 4.00 5.91 -22.64
CA TRP A 418 4.66 5.89 -21.32
C TRP A 418 5.13 7.27 -20.88
N ASP A 419 5.53 8.15 -21.82
CA ASP A 419 5.91 9.53 -21.48
C ASP A 419 4.81 10.29 -20.76
N ASN A 420 3.53 9.96 -21.00
CA ASN A 420 2.42 10.58 -20.27
C ASN A 420 2.47 10.31 -18.75
N ALA A 421 3.19 9.29 -18.29
CA ALA A 421 3.35 8.96 -16.87
C ALA A 421 4.20 9.98 -16.09
N VAL A 422 5.03 10.76 -16.79
CA VAL A 422 6.05 11.63 -16.20
C VAL A 422 6.02 13.07 -16.73
N GLN A 423 5.11 13.37 -17.67
CA GLN A 423 4.90 14.70 -18.26
C GLN A 423 3.94 15.58 -17.45
#